data_AF-A0A5J4PP01-F1
#
_entry.id   AF-A0A5J4PP01-F1
#
_cell.length_a   1.000
_cell.length_b   1.000
_cell.length_c   1.000
_cell.angle_alpha   90.00
_cell.angle_beta   90.00
_cell.angle_gamma   90.00
#
_symmetry.space_group_name_H-M   'P 1'
#
loop_
_entity.id
_entity.type
_entity.pdbx_description
1 polymer ?
#
loop_
_entity_poly.entity_id
_entity_poly.type
_entity_poly.pdbx_seq_one_letter_code
_entity_poly.pdbx_strand_id
1 'polypeptide(L)'
;MEKTWRWFGKKDNITLDMLRQIGVEGIVTALHDIPNGEIWTLEAINDLKNYIESFRLRWSVVESLPVSESIKYGGKDREQLLENYRISLANLGKAGVKTVCYNFMPVIDWIRTDLNKKREDGASFLYFDKIRFAYFDCLILKRKDADKDYTPEEMKRVHELDKTMTESERDGLIDAIIVKTQGFVNGNIKEGDKNPVAIFNKLLALYDGIDKTQLRKNIKYFLGYSLHLCCHKHII
;
A
#
# COMPACT_ATOMS: atom_id res chain seq x y z
N MET A 1 -26.87 0.36 -6.78
CA MET A 1 -25.54 0.29 -6.13
C MET A 1 -24.77 -0.78 -6.87
N GLU A 2 -23.66 -0.43 -7.50
CA GLU A 2 -22.81 -1.43 -8.18
C GLU A 2 -22.02 -2.23 -7.14
N LYS A 3 -22.02 -3.56 -7.27
CA LYS A 3 -21.24 -4.45 -6.40
C LYS A 3 -19.86 -4.68 -7.00
N THR A 4 -18.83 -4.18 -6.34
CA THR A 4 -17.44 -4.29 -6.79
C THR A 4 -16.60 -5.24 -5.93
N TRP A 5 -15.58 -5.86 -6.51
CA TRP A 5 -14.63 -6.72 -5.80
C TRP A 5 -13.18 -6.41 -6.16
N ARG A 6 -12.27 -6.42 -5.18
CA ARG A 6 -10.83 -6.24 -5.43
C ARG A 6 -10.19 -7.54 -5.88
N TRP A 7 -9.67 -7.55 -7.10
CA TRP A 7 -9.07 -8.72 -7.75
C TRP A 7 -7.64 -8.42 -8.18
N PHE A 8 -6.68 -9.29 -7.84
CA PHE A 8 -5.24 -9.03 -7.99
C PHE A 8 -4.65 -9.47 -9.33
N GLY A 9 -5.49 -9.78 -10.32
CA GLY A 9 -5.06 -10.17 -11.66
C GLY A 9 -5.08 -11.68 -11.88
N LYS A 10 -4.53 -12.11 -13.02
CA LYS A 10 -4.67 -13.49 -13.53
C LYS A 10 -4.08 -14.58 -12.63
N LYS A 11 -3.24 -14.20 -11.66
CA LYS A 11 -2.60 -15.10 -10.69
C LYS A 11 -3.38 -15.20 -9.36
N ASP A 12 -4.47 -14.45 -9.21
CA ASP A 12 -5.34 -14.53 -8.03
C ASP A 12 -6.07 -15.87 -8.00
N ASN A 13 -6.11 -16.52 -6.83
CA ASN A 13 -6.84 -17.77 -6.63
C ASN A 13 -8.36 -17.58 -6.79
N ILE A 14 -8.86 -16.37 -6.56
CA ILE A 14 -10.26 -16.02 -6.81
C ILE A 14 -10.38 -15.58 -8.28
N THR A 15 -11.05 -16.41 -9.09
CA THR A 15 -11.20 -16.15 -10.52
C THR A 15 -12.34 -15.19 -10.82
N LEU A 16 -12.29 -14.51 -11.97
CA LEU A 16 -13.37 -13.63 -12.44
C LEU A 16 -14.71 -14.36 -12.61
N ASP A 17 -14.70 -15.64 -13.01
CA ASP A 17 -15.95 -16.41 -13.11
C ASP A 17 -16.58 -16.68 -11.74
N MET A 18 -15.77 -16.98 -10.70
CA MET A 18 -16.27 -17.11 -9.33
C MET A 18 -16.91 -15.81 -8.84
N LEU A 19 -16.27 -14.66 -9.10
CA LEU A 19 -16.79 -13.35 -8.73
C LEU A 19 -18.12 -13.05 -9.43
N ARG A 20 -18.22 -13.35 -10.72
CA ARG A 20 -19.45 -13.22 -11.50
C ARG A 20 -20.58 -14.07 -10.92
N GLN A 21 -20.30 -15.32 -10.50
CA GLN A 21 -21.29 -16.23 -9.92
C GLN A 21 -21.86 -15.73 -8.59
N ILE A 22 -21.08 -15.01 -7.77
CA ILE A 22 -21.56 -14.39 -6.54
C ILE A 22 -22.18 -12.99 -6.77
N GLY A 23 -22.38 -12.62 -8.03
CA GLY A 23 -23.07 -11.40 -8.43
C GLY A 23 -22.23 -10.12 -8.31
N VAL A 24 -20.91 -10.21 -8.42
CA VAL A 24 -20.04 -9.05 -8.65
C VAL A 24 -20.29 -8.52 -10.05
N GLU A 25 -20.34 -7.19 -10.19
CA GLU A 25 -20.59 -6.48 -11.45
C GLU A 25 -19.34 -5.73 -11.92
N GLY A 26 -18.60 -5.17 -10.95
CA GLY A 26 -17.40 -4.38 -11.20
C GLY A 26 -16.16 -4.95 -10.51
N ILE A 27 -15.01 -4.74 -11.13
CA ILE A 27 -13.71 -5.11 -10.59
C ILE A 27 -12.96 -3.85 -10.17
N VAL A 28 -12.38 -3.95 -8.97
CA VAL A 28 -11.35 -3.04 -8.47
C VAL A 28 -10.00 -3.74 -8.66
N THR A 29 -9.07 -3.15 -9.39
CA THR A 29 -7.77 -3.80 -9.66
C THR A 29 -6.69 -2.79 -10.02
N ALA A 30 -5.47 -3.28 -10.23
CA ALA A 30 -4.31 -2.50 -10.65
C ALA A 30 -3.36 -3.35 -11.52
N LEU A 31 -2.44 -2.69 -12.23
CA LEU A 31 -1.38 -3.35 -13.01
C LEU A 31 -0.20 -3.69 -12.11
N HIS A 32 -0.33 -4.74 -11.29
CA HIS A 32 0.67 -5.15 -10.29
C HIS A 32 2.02 -5.61 -10.88
N ASP A 33 2.06 -6.01 -12.15
CA ASP A 33 3.30 -6.40 -12.83
C ASP A 33 4.12 -5.18 -13.33
N ILE A 34 3.54 -3.97 -13.31
CA ILE A 34 4.24 -2.73 -13.70
C ILE A 34 4.94 -2.14 -12.47
N PRO A 35 6.26 -1.87 -12.51
CA PRO A 35 6.98 -1.28 -11.39
C PRO A 35 6.43 0.09 -10.95
N ASN A 36 6.59 0.41 -9.67
CA ASN A 36 6.14 1.69 -9.12
C ASN A 36 6.85 2.87 -9.79
N GLY A 37 6.07 3.88 -10.20
CA GLY A 37 6.58 5.08 -10.88
C GLY A 37 6.71 4.94 -12.40
N GLU A 38 6.55 3.73 -12.96
CA GLU A 38 6.53 3.54 -14.40
C GLU A 38 5.18 3.89 -15.02
N ILE A 39 5.21 4.19 -16.32
CA ILE A 39 4.00 4.56 -17.06
C ILE A 39 3.12 3.33 -17.27
N TRP A 40 1.85 3.44 -16.88
CA TRP A 40 0.82 2.51 -17.33
C TRP A 40 0.45 2.85 -18.77
N THR A 41 0.94 2.06 -19.71
CA THR A 41 0.67 2.24 -21.13
C THR A 41 -0.81 1.97 -21.43
N LEU A 42 -1.34 2.64 -22.45
CA LEU A 42 -2.72 2.43 -22.87
C LEU A 42 -2.98 0.98 -23.30
N GLU A 43 -1.97 0.33 -23.89
CA GLU A 43 -1.98 -1.08 -24.27
C GLU A 43 -2.18 -1.98 -23.05
N ALA A 44 -1.33 -1.87 -22.02
CA ALA A 44 -1.43 -2.69 -20.81
C ALA A 44 -2.77 -2.50 -20.07
N ILE A 45 -3.29 -1.26 -20.05
CA ILE A 45 -4.61 -0.95 -19.48
C ILE A 45 -5.72 -1.65 -20.29
N ASN A 46 -5.69 -1.53 -21.62
CA ASN A 46 -6.71 -2.14 -22.47
C ASN A 46 -6.64 -3.67 -22.42
N ASP A 47 -5.46 -4.27 -22.33
CA ASP A 47 -5.31 -5.72 -22.20
C ASP A 47 -5.99 -6.26 -20.95
N LEU A 48 -5.77 -5.62 -19.79
CA LEU A 48 -6.43 -6.02 -18.54
C LEU A 48 -7.94 -5.74 -18.60
N LYS A 49 -8.33 -4.58 -19.13
CA LYS A 49 -9.74 -4.18 -19.28
C LYS A 49 -10.51 -5.17 -20.15
N ASN A 50 -9.99 -5.49 -21.34
CA ASN A 50 -10.60 -6.42 -22.28
C ASN A 50 -10.69 -7.83 -21.67
N TYR A 51 -9.67 -8.25 -20.92
CA TYR A 51 -9.73 -9.50 -20.18
C TYR A 51 -10.89 -9.51 -19.18
N ILE A 52 -11.06 -8.46 -18.37
CA ILE A 52 -12.16 -8.35 -17.40
C ILE A 52 -13.52 -8.34 -18.11
N GLU A 53 -13.65 -7.57 -19.20
CA GLU A 53 -14.88 -7.46 -19.98
C GLU A 53 -15.26 -8.76 -20.68
N SER A 54 -14.30 -9.62 -21.02
CA SER A 54 -14.58 -10.95 -21.57
C SER A 54 -15.36 -11.86 -20.60
N PHE A 55 -15.31 -11.58 -19.29
CA PHE A 55 -16.12 -12.24 -18.26
C PHE A 55 -17.43 -11.50 -17.95
N ARG A 56 -17.81 -10.50 -18.78
CA ARG A 56 -18.99 -9.64 -18.59
C ARG A 56 -18.94 -8.83 -17.28
N LEU A 57 -17.73 -8.51 -16.83
CA LEU A 57 -17.48 -7.63 -15.68
C LEU A 57 -16.92 -6.30 -16.18
N ARG A 58 -16.99 -5.25 -15.36
CA ARG A 58 -16.44 -3.93 -15.69
C ARG A 58 -15.23 -3.60 -14.83
N TRP A 59 -14.12 -3.15 -15.41
CA TRP A 59 -13.09 -2.49 -14.60
C TRP A 59 -13.60 -1.12 -14.12
N SER A 60 -13.99 -1.04 -12.85
CA SER A 60 -14.75 0.10 -12.31
C SER A 60 -13.88 1.07 -11.52
N VAL A 61 -12.89 0.55 -10.78
CA VAL A 61 -11.98 1.36 -9.96
C VAL A 61 -10.56 0.84 -10.10
N VAL A 62 -9.60 1.76 -10.19
CA VAL A 62 -8.18 1.43 -9.99
C VAL A 62 -7.88 1.47 -8.49
N GLU A 63 -7.36 0.39 -7.92
CA GLU A 63 -6.84 0.38 -6.54
C GLU A 63 -5.54 -0.44 -6.44
N SER A 64 -4.38 0.19 -6.56
CA SER A 64 -4.13 1.64 -6.72
C SER A 64 -3.24 1.96 -7.90
N LEU A 65 -3.30 3.19 -8.39
CA LEU A 65 -2.17 3.78 -9.11
C LEU A 65 -1.19 4.28 -8.03
N PRO A 66 -0.01 3.64 -7.86
CA PRO A 66 0.85 3.90 -6.71
C PRO A 66 1.52 5.28 -6.82
N VAL A 67 1.49 6.04 -5.73
CA VAL A 67 2.28 7.28 -5.61
C VAL A 67 3.67 6.92 -5.12
N SER A 68 4.69 7.14 -5.96
CA SER A 68 6.08 6.81 -5.63
C SER A 68 6.60 7.59 -4.42
N GLU A 69 7.46 6.96 -3.60
CA GLU A 69 8.00 7.55 -2.37
C GLU A 69 8.70 8.90 -2.59
N SER A 70 9.45 9.05 -3.68
CA SER A 70 10.12 10.32 -3.99
C SER A 70 9.15 11.50 -4.19
N ILE A 71 7.92 11.24 -4.65
CA ILE A 71 6.87 12.27 -4.67
C ILE A 71 6.49 12.65 -3.24
N LYS A 72 6.39 11.67 -2.33
CA LYS A 72 5.96 11.85 -0.95
C LYS A 72 6.99 12.59 -0.09
N TYR A 73 8.28 12.25 -0.20
CA TYR A 73 9.35 12.96 0.53
C TYR A 73 9.91 14.18 -0.24
N GLY A 74 9.56 14.35 -1.52
CA GLY A 74 10.00 15.48 -2.33
C GLY A 74 11.42 15.33 -2.89
N GLY A 75 11.79 14.13 -3.32
CA GLY A 75 13.09 13.80 -3.87
C GLY A 75 13.39 14.44 -5.23
N LYS A 76 14.63 14.21 -5.70
CA LYS A 76 15.19 14.86 -6.90
C LYS A 76 14.50 14.43 -8.20
N ASP A 77 14.02 13.19 -8.25
CA ASP A 77 13.34 12.54 -9.38
C ASP A 77 11.81 12.72 -9.35
N ARG A 78 11.26 13.44 -8.36
CA ARG A 78 9.80 13.60 -8.19
C ARG A 78 9.09 14.15 -9.43
N GLU A 79 9.74 15.05 -10.19
CA GLU A 79 9.12 15.68 -11.37
C GLU A 79 8.87 14.67 -12.49
N GLN A 80 9.84 13.77 -12.74
CA GLN A 80 9.69 12.70 -13.71
C GLN A 80 8.61 11.70 -13.28
N LEU A 81 8.58 11.36 -11.99
CA LEU A 81 7.57 10.44 -11.44
C LEU A 81 6.15 11.03 -11.50
N LEU A 82 6.01 12.34 -11.27
CA LEU A 82 4.74 13.05 -11.43
C LEU A 82 4.27 13.05 -12.89
N GLU A 83 5.19 13.23 -13.84
CA GLU A 83 4.87 13.14 -15.26
C GLU A 83 4.42 11.72 -15.65
N ASN A 84 5.11 10.69 -15.18
CA ASN A 84 4.72 9.30 -15.41
C ASN A 84 3.33 8.98 -14.81
N TYR A 85 3.07 9.45 -13.59
CA TYR A 85 1.77 9.32 -12.93
C TYR A 85 0.66 10.01 -13.73
N ARG A 86 0.94 11.22 -14.24
CA ARG A 86 0.03 11.99 -15.10
C ARG A 86 -0.29 11.27 -16.41
N ILE A 87 0.71 10.71 -17.10
CA ILE A 87 0.51 9.95 -18.34
C ILE A 87 -0.38 8.73 -18.06
N SER A 88 -0.11 8.03 -16.96
CA SER A 88 -0.88 6.86 -16.51
C SER A 88 -2.35 7.22 -16.24
N LEU A 89 -2.61 8.32 -15.50
CA LEU A 89 -3.97 8.84 -15.29
C LEU A 89 -4.66 9.17 -16.62
N ALA A 90 -3.97 9.85 -17.54
CA ALA A 90 -4.54 10.18 -18.83
C ALA A 90 -4.88 8.95 -19.68
N ASN A 91 -4.05 7.90 -19.61
CA ASN A 91 -4.31 6.63 -20.30
C ASN A 91 -5.49 5.87 -19.70
N LEU A 92 -5.61 5.84 -18.36
CA LEU A 92 -6.79 5.29 -17.66
C LEU A 92 -8.07 6.00 -18.10
N GLY A 93 -8.05 7.34 -18.14
CA GLY A 93 -9.16 8.15 -18.64
C GLY A 93 -9.54 7.83 -20.09
N LYS A 94 -8.55 7.71 -21.00
CA LYS A 94 -8.78 7.30 -22.40
C LYS A 94 -9.39 5.90 -22.52
N ALA A 95 -8.99 4.97 -21.65
CA ALA A 95 -9.56 3.62 -21.59
C ALA A 95 -10.96 3.61 -20.94
N GLY A 96 -11.43 4.72 -20.38
CA GLY A 96 -12.73 4.84 -19.74
C GLY A 96 -12.76 4.44 -18.27
N VAL A 97 -11.59 4.20 -17.63
CA VAL A 97 -11.50 3.94 -16.19
C VAL A 97 -11.31 5.26 -15.46
N LYS A 98 -12.38 5.73 -14.81
CA LYS A 98 -12.46 7.12 -14.31
C LYS A 98 -12.31 7.24 -12.80
N THR A 99 -12.34 6.14 -12.06
CA THR A 99 -12.19 6.18 -10.60
C THR A 99 -10.84 5.60 -10.22
N VAL A 100 -10.00 6.39 -9.54
CA VAL A 100 -8.68 5.97 -9.08
C VAL A 100 -8.58 6.17 -7.58
N CYS A 101 -8.44 5.07 -6.85
CA CYS A 101 -8.10 5.05 -5.44
C CYS A 101 -6.58 5.06 -5.28
N TYR A 102 -6.08 5.90 -4.38
CA TYR A 102 -4.66 6.05 -4.07
C TYR A 102 -4.51 6.42 -2.59
N ASN A 103 -3.29 6.33 -2.06
CA ASN A 103 -2.95 6.85 -0.74
C ASN A 103 -1.64 7.65 -0.79
N PHE A 104 -1.37 8.40 0.28
CA PHE A 104 -0.13 9.17 0.46
C PHE A 104 0.52 8.82 1.80
N MET A 105 0.46 7.54 2.19
CA MET A 105 1.06 7.07 3.43
C MET A 105 2.57 6.87 3.23
N PRO A 106 3.44 7.52 4.03
CA PRO A 106 4.89 7.53 3.81
C PRO A 106 5.53 6.23 4.30
N VAL A 107 6.32 5.57 3.43
CA VAL A 107 7.00 4.27 3.65
C VAL A 107 6.07 3.09 3.89
N ILE A 108 5.09 3.27 4.77
CA ILE A 108 4.13 2.30 5.23
C ILE A 108 2.76 2.59 4.62
N ASP A 109 2.07 1.57 4.13
CA ASP A 109 0.65 1.64 3.84
C ASP A 109 -0.17 1.30 5.11
N TRP A 110 -0.92 0.20 5.12
CA TRP A 110 -1.64 -0.28 6.30
C TRP A 110 -0.77 -1.20 7.17
N ILE A 111 -1.01 -1.17 8.48
CA ILE A 111 -0.25 -1.96 9.47
C ILE A 111 -1.16 -2.94 10.19
N ARG A 112 -0.69 -4.18 10.33
CA ARG A 112 -1.24 -5.19 11.25
C ARG A 112 -0.08 -5.88 11.97
N THR A 113 -0.32 -6.26 13.22
CA THR A 113 0.67 -6.95 14.06
C THR A 113 0.45 -8.46 14.10
N ASP A 114 -0.70 -8.91 13.59
CA ASP A 114 -1.06 -10.32 13.45
C ASP A 114 -2.01 -10.46 12.24
N LEU A 115 -1.64 -11.30 11.28
CA LEU A 115 -2.39 -11.54 10.05
C LEU A 115 -3.36 -12.72 10.15
N ASN A 116 -3.29 -13.50 11.25
CA ASN A 116 -4.02 -14.76 11.40
C ASN A 116 -4.64 -14.93 12.80
N LYS A 117 -4.96 -13.83 13.50
CA LYS A 117 -5.51 -13.87 14.85
C LYS A 117 -6.78 -14.72 14.87
N LYS A 118 -6.76 -15.82 15.64
CA LYS A 118 -7.88 -16.77 15.71
C LYS A 118 -8.95 -16.32 16.68
N ARG A 119 -10.20 -16.51 16.28
CA ARG A 119 -11.39 -16.45 17.12
C ARG A 119 -11.72 -17.84 17.67
N GLU A 120 -12.56 -17.86 18.70
CA GLU A 120 -13.06 -19.09 19.33
C GLU A 120 -13.82 -20.00 18.35
N ASP A 121 -14.47 -19.41 17.34
CA ASP A 121 -15.20 -20.13 16.28
C ASP A 121 -14.28 -20.67 15.16
N GLY A 122 -12.95 -20.49 15.27
CA GLY A 122 -11.96 -20.96 14.31
C GLY A 122 -11.66 -19.98 13.17
N ALA A 123 -12.46 -18.93 12.99
CA ALA A 123 -12.19 -17.90 12.00
C ALA A 123 -10.90 -17.12 12.35
N SER A 124 -10.20 -16.63 11.33
CA SER A 124 -9.08 -15.70 11.52
C SER A 124 -9.43 -14.29 11.04
N PHE A 125 -8.81 -13.29 11.65
CA PHE A 125 -8.93 -11.90 11.27
C PHE A 125 -7.58 -11.17 11.38
N LEU A 126 -7.47 -10.05 10.68
CA LEU A 126 -6.34 -9.15 10.78
C LEU A 126 -6.44 -8.33 12.07
N TYR A 127 -5.38 -8.29 12.87
CA TYR A 127 -5.38 -7.60 14.16
C TYR A 127 -4.22 -6.61 14.29
N PHE A 128 -4.49 -5.52 15.02
CA PHE A 128 -3.49 -4.53 15.40
C PHE A 128 -3.44 -4.43 16.92
N ASP A 129 -2.30 -4.80 17.48
CA ASP A 129 -2.00 -4.67 18.91
C ASP A 129 -1.00 -3.54 19.12
N LYS A 130 -1.42 -2.49 19.82
CA LYS A 130 -0.59 -1.31 20.07
C LYS A 130 0.71 -1.65 20.83
N ILE A 131 0.68 -2.60 21.77
CA ILE A 131 1.86 -2.96 22.56
C ILE A 131 2.83 -3.77 21.71
N ARG A 132 2.34 -4.69 20.86
CA ARG A 132 3.23 -5.40 19.90
C ARG A 132 3.82 -4.42 18.89
N PHE A 133 3.06 -3.43 18.44
CA PHE A 133 3.59 -2.40 17.56
C PHE A 133 4.67 -1.55 18.25
N ALA A 134 4.43 -1.12 19.49
CA ALA A 134 5.42 -0.40 20.30
C ALA A 134 6.69 -1.23 20.53
N TYR A 135 6.53 -2.53 20.80
CA TYR A 135 7.65 -3.47 20.90
C TYR A 135 8.47 -3.52 19.61
N PHE A 136 7.80 -3.63 18.46
CA PHE A 136 8.46 -3.57 17.16
C PHE A 136 9.21 -2.25 16.98
N ASP A 137 8.56 -1.12 17.20
CA ASP A 137 9.11 0.22 16.96
C ASP A 137 10.33 0.51 17.85
N CYS A 138 10.23 0.21 19.16
CA CYS A 138 11.26 0.52 20.14
C CYS A 138 12.40 -0.53 20.19
N LEU A 139 12.09 -1.82 20.08
CA LEU A 139 13.05 -2.90 20.38
C LEU A 139 13.53 -3.67 19.15
N ILE A 140 12.73 -3.71 18.06
CA ILE A 140 13.12 -4.35 16.80
C ILE A 140 13.67 -3.33 15.82
N LEU A 141 12.83 -2.37 15.41
CA LEU A 141 13.16 -1.29 14.49
C LEU A 141 14.17 -0.34 15.10
N LYS A 142 14.06 -0.10 16.41
CA LYS A 142 14.88 0.82 17.20
C LYS A 142 14.86 2.23 16.61
N ARG A 143 13.67 2.70 16.25
CA ARG A 143 13.50 4.06 15.75
C ARG A 143 13.93 5.05 16.83
N LYS A 144 14.70 6.06 16.43
CA LYS A 144 15.22 7.08 17.33
C LYS A 144 14.07 7.76 18.08
N ASP A 145 14.21 7.86 19.41
CA ASP A 145 13.26 8.50 20.32
C ASP A 145 11.83 7.89 20.29
N ALA A 146 11.67 6.66 19.80
CA ALA A 146 10.35 6.02 19.67
C ALA A 146 9.62 5.84 21.01
N ASP A 147 10.35 5.64 22.10
CA ASP A 147 9.82 5.52 23.46
C ASP A 147 8.99 6.74 23.89
N LYS A 148 9.28 7.92 23.33
CA LYS A 148 8.54 9.15 23.64
C LYS A 148 7.12 9.18 23.07
N ASP A 149 6.80 8.30 22.11
CA ASP A 149 5.47 8.20 21.51
C ASP A 149 4.52 7.29 22.32
N TYR A 150 5.01 6.69 23.41
CA TYR A 150 4.27 5.75 24.25
C TYR A 150 4.23 6.21 25.72
N THR A 151 3.16 5.86 26.43
CA THR A 151 3.02 6.14 27.87
C THR A 151 3.95 5.25 28.71
N PRO A 152 4.30 5.66 29.95
CA PRO A 152 5.08 4.81 30.86
C PRO A 152 4.45 3.43 31.10
N GLU A 153 3.12 3.36 31.17
CA GLU A 153 2.37 2.11 31.33
C GLU A 153 2.48 1.21 30.09
N GLU A 154 2.44 1.79 28.90
CA GLU A 154 2.66 1.05 27.64
C GLU A 154 4.09 0.52 27.57
N MET A 155 5.08 1.34 27.91
CA MET A 155 6.49 0.91 27.93
C MET A 155 6.74 -0.19 28.97
N LYS A 156 6.09 -0.13 30.13
CA LYS A 156 6.11 -1.24 31.09
C LYS A 156 5.61 -2.53 30.46
N ARG A 157 4.50 -2.49 29.72
CA ARG A 157 3.95 -3.66 29.02
C ARG A 157 4.85 -4.15 27.88
N VAL A 158 5.53 -3.25 27.17
CA VAL A 158 6.54 -3.59 26.16
C VAL A 158 7.70 -4.36 26.79
N HIS A 159 8.20 -3.92 27.95
CA HIS A 159 9.28 -4.61 28.66
C HIS A 159 8.84 -5.95 29.26
N GLU A 160 7.61 -6.07 29.76
CA GLU A 160 7.09 -7.38 30.17
C GLU A 160 6.95 -8.33 28.97
N LEU A 161 6.49 -7.83 27.82
CA LEU A 161 6.41 -8.61 26.58
C LEU A 161 7.80 -9.09 26.11
N ASP A 162 8.84 -8.25 26.23
CA ASP A 162 10.21 -8.61 25.86
C ASP A 162 10.76 -9.81 26.61
N LYS A 163 10.38 -9.97 27.89
CA LYS A 163 10.81 -11.11 28.71
C LYS A 163 10.28 -12.44 28.20
N THR A 164 9.17 -12.42 27.47
CA THR A 164 8.51 -13.64 26.98
C THR A 164 8.60 -13.81 25.47
N MET A 165 9.00 -12.78 24.72
CA MET A 165 9.03 -12.79 23.26
C MET A 165 10.09 -13.76 22.74
N THR A 166 9.65 -14.74 21.95
CA THR A 166 10.57 -15.67 21.27
C THR A 166 11.10 -15.07 19.96
N GLU A 167 12.20 -15.64 19.43
CA GLU A 167 12.74 -15.25 18.13
C GLU A 167 11.72 -15.48 17.00
N SER A 168 10.99 -16.60 17.04
CA SER A 168 9.95 -16.89 16.04
C SER A 168 8.80 -15.88 16.07
N GLU A 169 8.37 -15.42 17.26
CA GLU A 169 7.34 -14.39 17.35
C GLU A 169 7.84 -13.01 16.91
N ARG A 170 9.12 -12.71 17.16
CA ARG A 170 9.80 -11.50 16.69
C ARG A 170 9.85 -11.49 15.16
N ASP A 171 10.25 -12.60 14.55
CA ASP A 171 10.29 -12.78 13.09
C ASP A 171 8.90 -12.70 12.48
N GLY A 172 7.90 -13.34 13.10
CA GLY A 172 6.50 -13.24 12.67
C GLY A 172 5.96 -11.80 12.72
N LEU A 173 6.39 -11.01 13.70
CA LEU A 173 6.02 -9.60 13.81
C LEU A 173 6.71 -8.73 12.72
N ILE A 174 7.98 -9.01 12.42
CA ILE A 174 8.71 -8.39 11.31
C ILE A 174 8.06 -8.74 9.96
N ASP A 175 7.73 -10.00 9.75
CA ASP A 175 7.06 -10.48 8.53
C ASP A 175 5.71 -9.79 8.36
N ALA A 176 4.90 -9.71 9.42
CA ALA A 176 3.60 -9.07 9.39
C ALA A 176 3.67 -7.55 9.13
N ILE A 177 4.57 -6.81 9.79
CA ILE A 177 4.62 -5.34 9.70
C ILE A 177 5.42 -4.82 8.50
N ILE A 178 6.47 -5.54 8.10
CA ILE A 178 7.40 -5.11 7.05
C ILE A 178 7.17 -5.92 5.76
N VAL A 179 7.35 -7.24 5.81
CA VAL A 179 7.44 -8.05 4.58
C VAL A 179 6.10 -8.14 3.87
N LYS A 180 5.06 -8.62 4.56
CA LYS A 180 3.74 -8.88 3.96
C LYS A 180 3.00 -7.60 3.62
N THR A 181 2.91 -6.65 4.55
CA THR A 181 2.13 -5.43 4.33
C THR A 181 2.84 -4.44 3.41
N GLN A 182 4.17 -4.26 3.55
CA GLN A 182 4.89 -3.27 2.74
C GLN A 182 5.30 -3.85 1.39
N GLY A 183 5.75 -5.10 1.34
CA GLY A 183 6.12 -5.74 0.08
C GLY A 183 4.96 -5.87 -0.90
N PHE A 184 3.75 -6.05 -0.39
CA PHE A 184 2.53 -6.03 -1.20
C PHE A 184 2.24 -4.66 -1.85
N VAL A 185 2.60 -3.56 -1.19
CA VAL A 185 2.19 -2.21 -1.61
C VAL A 185 3.30 -1.47 -2.37
N ASN A 186 4.49 -1.38 -1.78
CA ASN A 186 5.51 -0.47 -2.29
C ASN A 186 6.56 -1.19 -3.17
N GLY A 187 6.57 -2.52 -3.17
CA GLY A 187 7.51 -3.35 -3.94
C GLY A 187 8.98 -3.20 -3.54
N ASN A 188 9.28 -2.41 -2.51
CA ASN A 188 10.64 -2.09 -2.06
C ASN A 188 11.22 -3.18 -1.16
N ILE A 189 10.37 -4.06 -0.63
CA ILE A 189 10.74 -5.18 0.23
C ILE A 189 10.06 -6.42 -0.33
N LYS A 190 10.79 -7.53 -0.47
CA LYS A 190 10.29 -8.78 -1.05
C LYS A 190 10.48 -9.95 -0.08
N GLU A 191 9.64 -10.96 -0.25
CA GLU A 191 9.86 -12.24 0.42
C GLU A 191 11.25 -12.80 0.07
N GLY A 192 12.02 -13.16 1.09
CA GLY A 192 13.41 -13.63 0.94
C GLY A 192 14.48 -12.55 1.12
N ASP A 193 14.10 -11.28 1.36
CA ASP A 193 15.08 -10.24 1.73
C ASP A 193 15.80 -10.61 3.04
N LYS A 194 17.14 -10.56 3.01
CA LYS A 194 17.98 -11.03 4.13
C LYS A 194 17.91 -10.15 5.39
N ASN A 195 17.50 -8.88 5.26
CA ASN A 195 17.40 -7.95 6.38
C ASN A 195 16.32 -6.88 6.13
N PRO A 196 15.03 -7.24 6.26
CA PRO A 196 13.92 -6.34 5.97
C PRO A 196 13.91 -5.11 6.89
N VAL A 197 14.34 -5.25 8.15
CA VAL A 197 14.41 -4.12 9.11
C VAL A 197 15.42 -3.06 8.65
N ALA A 198 16.59 -3.46 8.18
CA ALA A 198 17.60 -2.52 7.68
C ALA A 198 17.15 -1.79 6.41
N ILE A 199 16.48 -2.49 5.49
CA ILE A 199 15.90 -1.86 4.28
C ILE A 199 14.84 -0.84 4.68
N PHE A 200 13.95 -1.23 5.60
CA PHE A 200 12.89 -0.36 6.10
C PHE A 200 13.43 0.90 6.80
N ASN A 201 14.46 0.77 7.63
CA ASN A 201 15.15 1.92 8.24
C ASN A 201 15.76 2.87 7.18
N LYS A 202 16.30 2.35 6.08
CA LYS A 202 16.80 3.19 4.97
C LYS A 202 15.69 3.98 4.28
N LEU A 203 14.51 3.38 4.13
CA LEU A 203 13.34 4.07 3.58
C LEU A 203 12.84 5.16 4.52
N LEU A 204 12.78 4.89 5.83
CA LEU A 204 12.40 5.89 6.84
C LEU A 204 13.36 7.08 6.86
N ALA A 205 14.66 6.85 6.70
CA ALA A 205 15.67 7.92 6.68
C ALA A 205 15.48 8.93 5.53
N LEU A 206 14.78 8.56 4.44
CA LEU A 206 14.44 9.50 3.36
C LEU A 206 13.47 10.60 3.82
N TYR A 207 12.80 10.39 4.95
CA TYR A 207 11.86 11.33 5.55
C TYR A 207 12.47 12.12 6.72
N ASP A 208 13.78 12.02 6.95
CA ASP A 208 14.45 12.80 7.99
C ASP A 208 14.24 14.31 7.75
N GLY A 209 13.73 15.01 8.77
CA GLY A 209 13.40 16.43 8.70
C GLY A 209 12.06 16.75 8.02
N ILE A 210 11.31 15.75 7.55
CA ILE A 210 9.98 15.94 6.98
C ILE A 210 8.93 15.81 8.07
N ASP A 211 8.51 16.95 8.60
CA ASP A 211 7.42 17.03 9.55
C ASP A 211 6.04 16.97 8.86
N LYS A 212 4.98 17.00 9.67
CA LYS A 212 3.58 17.04 9.20
C LYS A 212 3.31 18.21 8.24
N THR A 213 3.96 19.35 8.44
CA THR A 213 3.77 20.55 7.61
C THR A 213 4.40 20.34 6.23
N GLN A 214 5.62 19.81 6.18
CA GLN A 214 6.32 19.53 4.95
C GLN A 214 5.64 18.40 4.16
N LEU A 215 5.20 17.33 4.82
CA LEU A 215 4.45 16.26 4.16
C LEU A 215 3.14 16.79 3.54
N ARG A 216 2.42 17.69 4.24
CA ARG A 216 1.24 18.38 3.68
C ARG A 216 1.57 19.24 2.46
N LYS A 217 2.72 19.93 2.44
CA LYS A 217 3.17 20.68 1.26
C LYS A 217 3.43 19.73 0.10
N ASN A 218 4.04 18.57 0.34
CA ASN A 218 4.30 17.56 -0.68
C ASN A 218 2.99 16.97 -1.23
N ILE A 219 2.00 16.67 -0.36
CA ILE A 219 0.65 16.26 -0.79
C ILE A 219 0.01 17.34 -1.67
N LYS A 220 0.05 18.61 -1.25
CA LYS A 220 -0.51 19.72 -2.02
C LYS A 220 0.16 19.84 -3.39
N TYR A 221 1.47 19.63 -3.46
CA TYR A 221 2.24 19.64 -4.71
C TYR A 221 1.76 18.53 -5.65
N PHE A 222 1.67 17.30 -5.16
CA PHE A 222 1.12 16.16 -5.89
C PHE A 222 -0.30 16.43 -6.40
N LEU A 223 -1.21 16.87 -5.52
CA LEU A 223 -2.60 17.16 -5.88
C LEU A 223 -2.72 18.28 -6.91
N GLY A 224 -1.94 19.35 -6.77
CA GLY A 224 -1.91 20.45 -7.73
C GLY A 224 -1.53 19.96 -9.13
N TYR A 225 -0.55 19.06 -9.21
CA TYR A 225 -0.10 18.46 -10.45
C TYR A 225 -1.14 17.49 -11.06
N SER A 226 -1.72 16.60 -10.25
CA SER A 226 -2.62 15.54 -10.73
C SER A 226 -4.06 16.01 -11.01
N LEU A 227 -4.62 16.91 -10.18
CA LEU A 227 -6.02 17.31 -10.28
C LEU A 227 -6.32 18.16 -11.53
N HIS A 228 -5.34 18.93 -12.03
CA HIS A 228 -5.53 19.74 -13.24
C HIS A 228 -5.89 18.88 -14.45
N LEU A 229 -5.43 17.63 -14.51
CA LEU A 229 -5.77 16.73 -15.61
C LEU A 229 -7.13 16.07 -15.44
N CYS A 230 -7.50 15.75 -14.20
CA CYS A 230 -8.77 15.09 -13.95
C CYS A 230 -9.97 15.98 -14.33
N CYS A 231 -9.87 17.29 -14.06
CA CYS A 231 -10.90 18.26 -14.39
C CYS A 231 -11.00 18.58 -15.90
N HIS A 232 -9.88 18.59 -16.64
CA HIS A 232 -9.89 18.99 -18.06
C HIS A 232 -10.14 17.84 -19.04
N LYS A 233 -10.07 16.57 -18.61
CA LYS A 233 -10.20 15.40 -19.49
C LYS A 233 -11.33 14.43 -19.12
N HIS A 234 -12.33 14.87 -18.35
CA HIS A 234 -13.48 14.04 -17.93
C HIS A 234 -13.11 12.76 -17.16
N ILE A 235 -12.14 12.85 -16.24
CA ILE A 235 -11.75 11.76 -15.33
C ILE A 235 -12.48 11.87 -13.98
N ILE A 236 -13.49 12.72 -13.86
CA ILE A 236 -14.42 12.73 -12.72
C ILE A 236 -15.84 12.83 -13.26
#